data_AF-A0A351SIC8-F1
#
_entry.id   AF-A0A351SIC8-F1
#
_cell.length_a   1.000
_cell.length_b   1.000
_cell.length_c   1.000
_cell.angle_alpha   90.00
_cell.angle_beta   90.00
_cell.angle_gamma   90.00
#
_symmetry.space_group_name_H-M   'P 1'
#
loop_
_entity.id
_entity.type
_entity.pdbx_description
1 polymer ?
#
loop_
_entity_poly.entity_id
_entity_poly.type
_entity_poly.pdbx_seq_one_letter_code
_entity_poly.pdbx_strand_id
1 'polypeptide(L)'
;MCYDPVNCHRRKQAGVTLIELIISITVISVALVAILGAFSQSIAKSADPAIRAQAASIAMAYMEEVLLQPYADPAGSDTGGCEEGNNRATYDDVNDYNCINDTTGAKDRNNNLIPGLEGYNVQVSVTPSTLNGAAAQEIVVTTTYDGDANLNVSLTAFRVDY
;
A
#
# COMPACT_ATOMS: atom_id res chain seq x y z
N MET A 1 38.51 -44.14 -20.95
CA MET A 1 38.89 -45.14 -21.97
C MET A 1 37.85 -45.09 -23.08
N CYS A 2 38.22 -44.66 -24.28
CA CYS A 2 37.38 -44.73 -25.47
C CYS A 2 37.85 -45.95 -26.29
N TYR A 3 36.93 -46.84 -26.66
CA TYR A 3 37.24 -48.16 -27.26
C TYR A 3 36.83 -48.20 -28.74
N ASP A 4 37.34 -47.28 -29.56
CA ASP A 4 37.14 -47.35 -31.02
C ASP A 4 38.29 -46.62 -31.76
N PRO A 5 39.10 -47.30 -32.60
CA PRO A 5 40.37 -46.77 -33.10
C PRO A 5 40.29 -45.94 -34.40
N VAL A 6 39.12 -45.79 -35.03
CA VAL A 6 39.05 -45.27 -36.42
C VAL A 6 38.59 -43.82 -36.54
N ASN A 7 38.15 -43.16 -35.47
CA ASN A 7 37.62 -41.80 -35.59
C ASN A 7 37.83 -40.89 -34.36
N CYS A 8 39.08 -40.69 -33.96
CA CYS A 8 39.42 -39.62 -33.00
C CYS A 8 39.63 -38.30 -33.76
N HIS A 9 38.53 -37.61 -34.10
CA HIS A 9 38.59 -36.24 -34.60
C HIS A 9 39.13 -35.34 -33.49
N ARG A 10 40.44 -35.05 -33.53
CA ARG A 10 41.07 -34.00 -32.71
C ARG A 10 40.38 -32.68 -33.06
N ARG A 11 39.42 -32.24 -32.23
CA ARG A 11 38.84 -30.90 -32.37
C ARG A 11 39.99 -29.92 -32.24
N LYS A 12 40.36 -29.26 -33.34
CA LYS A 12 41.34 -28.17 -33.32
C LYS A 12 40.76 -27.08 -32.43
N GLN A 13 41.40 -26.81 -31.29
CA GLN A 13 41.08 -25.62 -30.52
C GLN A 13 41.47 -24.41 -31.37
N ALA A 14 40.46 -23.73 -31.91
CA ALA A 14 40.66 -22.40 -32.47
C ALA A 14 40.77 -21.43 -31.29
N GLY A 15 41.91 -20.76 -31.16
CA GLY A 15 42.04 -19.64 -30.24
C GLY A 15 41.25 -18.43 -30.77
N VAL A 16 40.80 -17.57 -29.87
CA VAL A 16 40.23 -16.26 -30.22
C VAL A 16 41.36 -15.26 -30.45
N THR A 17 41.14 -14.29 -31.34
CA THR A 17 42.14 -13.23 -31.56
C THR A 17 42.10 -12.19 -30.44
N LEU A 18 43.19 -11.44 -30.25
CA LEU A 18 43.25 -10.35 -29.26
C LEU A 18 42.16 -9.30 -29.51
N ILE A 19 41.92 -8.96 -30.78
CA ILE A 19 40.88 -7.99 -31.15
C ILE A 19 39.46 -8.52 -30.86
N GLU A 20 39.23 -9.81 -31.04
CA GLU A 20 37.95 -10.47 -30.76
C GLU A 20 37.64 -10.51 -29.27
N LEU A 21 38.67 -10.69 -28.42
CA LEU A 21 38.54 -10.56 -26.97
C LEU A 21 38.16 -9.12 -26.57
N ILE A 22 38.82 -8.11 -27.16
CA ILE A 22 38.56 -6.69 -26.87
C ILE A 22 37.14 -6.31 -27.28
N ILE A 23 36.68 -6.74 -28.46
CA ILE A 23 35.31 -6.47 -28.92
C ILE A 23 34.29 -7.19 -28.02
N SER A 24 34.58 -8.41 -27.57
CA SER A 24 33.67 -9.15 -26.69
C SER A 24 33.49 -8.47 -25.33
N ILE A 25 34.58 -8.08 -24.67
CA ILE A 25 34.48 -7.42 -23.36
C ILE A 25 33.81 -6.04 -23.47
N THR A 26 34.01 -5.31 -24.57
CA THR A 26 33.38 -4.01 -24.78
C THR A 26 31.88 -4.15 -25.01
N VAL A 27 31.44 -5.11 -25.81
CA VAL A 27 30.01 -5.42 -26.02
C VAL A 27 29.35 -5.85 -24.71
N ILE A 28 29.98 -6.73 -23.93
CA ILE A 28 29.48 -7.15 -22.61
C ILE A 28 29.38 -5.96 -21.65
N SER A 29 30.37 -5.08 -21.65
CA SER A 29 30.36 -3.89 -20.79
C SER A 29 29.19 -2.97 -21.10
N VAL A 30 28.93 -2.68 -22.39
CA VAL A 30 27.79 -1.86 -22.81
C VAL A 30 26.46 -2.53 -22.47
N ALA A 31 26.35 -3.85 -22.68
CA ALA A 31 25.15 -4.61 -22.33
C ALA A 31 24.85 -4.58 -20.83
N LEU A 32 25.86 -4.73 -19.98
CA LEU A 32 25.71 -4.69 -18.52
C LEU A 32 25.24 -3.32 -18.01
N VAL A 33 25.75 -2.23 -18.58
CA VAL A 33 25.29 -0.87 -18.22
C VAL A 33 23.80 -0.71 -18.53
N ALA A 34 23.34 -1.19 -19.69
CA ALA A 34 21.93 -1.14 -20.06
C ALA A 34 21.04 -1.97 -19.10
N ILE A 35 21.47 -3.18 -18.75
CA ILE A 35 20.73 -4.08 -17.85
C ILE A 35 20.62 -3.49 -16.45
N LEU A 36 21.74 -3.00 -15.89
CA LEU A 36 21.74 -2.38 -14.57
C LEU A 36 20.86 -1.12 -14.54
N GLY A 37 20.87 -0.32 -15.61
CA GLY A 37 19.97 0.83 -15.76
C GLY A 37 18.49 0.42 -15.71
N ALA A 38 18.11 -0.64 -16.42
CA ALA A 38 16.74 -1.15 -16.41
C ALA A 38 16.32 -1.71 -15.03
N PHE A 39 17.22 -2.40 -14.32
CA PHE A 39 16.94 -2.88 -12.96
C PHE A 39 16.80 -1.73 -11.96
N SER A 40 17.66 -0.72 -11.99
CA SER A 40 17.54 0.46 -11.13
C SER A 40 16.22 1.19 -11.35
N GLN A 41 15.77 1.33 -12.61
CA GLN A 41 14.47 1.92 -12.92
C GLN A 41 13.30 1.11 -12.36
N SER A 42 13.40 -0.22 -12.44
CA SER A 42 12.36 -1.14 -11.94
C SER A 42 12.27 -1.11 -10.42
N ILE A 43 13.40 -1.08 -9.70
CA ILE A 43 13.45 -0.94 -8.24
C ILE A 43 12.88 0.40 -7.80
N ALA A 44 13.27 1.50 -8.45
CA ALA A 44 12.75 2.83 -8.14
C ALA A 44 11.23 2.92 -8.32
N LYS A 45 10.68 2.26 -9.35
CA LYS A 45 9.23 2.17 -9.60
C LYS A 45 8.49 1.21 -8.66
N SER A 46 9.19 0.44 -7.81
CA SER A 46 8.61 -0.60 -6.95
C SER A 46 8.36 -0.14 -5.51
N ALA A 47 8.99 0.94 -5.05
CA ALA A 47 8.74 1.49 -3.71
C ALA A 47 7.35 2.13 -3.59
N ASP A 48 6.94 2.93 -4.58
CA ASP A 48 5.64 3.63 -4.57
C ASP A 48 4.44 2.65 -4.52
N PRO A 49 4.42 1.54 -5.28
CA PRO A 49 3.37 0.53 -5.16
C PRO A 49 3.26 -0.09 -3.76
N ALA A 50 4.38 -0.32 -3.07
CA ALA A 50 4.37 -0.91 -1.74
C ALA A 50 3.76 0.05 -0.71
N ILE A 51 4.16 1.32 -0.74
CA ILE A 51 3.63 2.37 0.15
C ILE A 51 2.12 2.54 -0.10
N ARG A 52 1.70 2.59 -1.37
CA ARG A 52 0.29 2.71 -1.72
C ARG A 52 -0.55 1.50 -1.30
N ALA A 53 -0.01 0.28 -1.45
CA ALA A 53 -0.69 -0.92 -0.97
C ALA A 53 -0.85 -0.93 0.56
N GLN A 54 0.18 -0.47 1.27
CA GLN A 54 0.13 -0.33 2.72
C GLN A 54 -0.90 0.74 3.14
N ALA A 55 -0.91 1.91 2.51
CA ALA A 55 -1.93 2.93 2.74
C ALA A 55 -3.36 2.40 2.49
N ALA A 56 -3.55 1.62 1.43
CA ALA A 56 -4.83 0.97 1.16
C ALA A 56 -5.22 -0.05 2.24
N SER A 57 -4.26 -0.84 2.74
CA SER A 57 -4.52 -1.78 3.85
C SER A 57 -4.91 -1.08 5.15
N ILE A 58 -4.31 0.08 5.43
CA ILE A 58 -4.64 0.92 6.58
C ILE A 58 -6.06 1.49 6.41
N ALA A 59 -6.37 2.06 5.24
CA ALA A 59 -7.70 2.58 4.95
C ALA A 59 -8.78 1.49 5.06
N MET A 60 -8.51 0.27 4.56
CA MET A 60 -9.42 -0.87 4.68
C MET A 60 -9.63 -1.27 6.15
N ALA A 61 -8.56 -1.35 6.96
CA ALA A 61 -8.68 -1.70 8.37
C ALA A 61 -9.53 -0.67 9.15
N TYR A 62 -9.34 0.63 8.89
CA TYR A 62 -10.17 1.68 9.48
C TYR A 62 -11.62 1.59 9.01
N MET A 63 -11.84 1.37 7.72
CA MET A 63 -13.18 1.20 7.16
C MET A 63 -13.92 0.00 7.77
N GLU A 64 -13.23 -1.14 7.92
CA GLU A 64 -13.79 -2.33 8.58
C GLU A 64 -14.12 -2.05 10.04
N GLU A 65 -13.29 -1.30 10.74
CA GLU A 65 -13.55 -0.90 12.12
C GLU A 65 -14.85 -0.09 12.24
N VAL A 66 -15.02 0.94 11.39
CA VAL A 66 -16.22 1.78 11.35
C VAL A 66 -17.45 0.94 10.99
N LEU A 67 -17.37 0.13 9.94
CA LEU A 67 -18.50 -0.65 9.43
C LEU A 67 -18.96 -1.76 10.37
N LEU A 68 -18.16 -2.16 11.35
CA LEU A 68 -18.56 -3.10 12.38
C LEU A 68 -19.55 -2.50 13.39
N GLN A 69 -19.64 -1.17 13.47
CA GLN A 69 -20.55 -0.50 14.38
C GLN A 69 -21.96 -0.36 13.80
N PRO A 70 -23.00 -0.28 14.67
CA PRO A 70 -24.36 0.04 14.26
C PRO A 70 -24.46 1.44 13.62
N TYR A 71 -25.57 1.65 12.91
CA TYR A 71 -25.87 2.95 12.29
C TYR A 71 -26.12 4.07 13.32
N ALA A 72 -26.72 3.72 14.46
CA ALA A 72 -27.09 4.66 15.51
C ALA A 72 -26.61 4.16 16.87
N ASP A 73 -26.24 5.11 17.73
CA ASP A 73 -25.91 4.91 19.13
C ASP A 73 -26.95 4.00 19.84
N PRO A 74 -26.53 2.85 20.40
CA PRO A 74 -27.42 1.91 21.10
C PRO A 74 -28.00 2.46 22.41
N ALA A 75 -27.36 3.44 23.05
CA ALA A 75 -27.87 4.20 24.18
C ALA A 75 -28.82 5.34 23.76
N GLY A 76 -28.86 5.69 22.47
CA GLY A 76 -29.73 6.70 21.89
C GLY A 76 -29.28 8.14 22.16
N SER A 77 -28.00 8.34 22.49
CA SER A 77 -27.40 9.62 22.84
C SER A 77 -26.46 10.18 21.76
N ASP A 78 -26.71 9.85 20.49
CA ASP A 78 -25.89 10.34 19.39
C ASP A 78 -25.96 11.88 19.30
N THR A 79 -24.80 12.51 19.41
CA THR A 79 -24.69 13.97 19.27
C THR A 79 -24.58 14.40 17.81
N GLY A 80 -24.35 13.46 16.88
CA GLY A 80 -24.09 13.69 15.45
C GLY A 80 -22.84 14.55 15.20
N GLY A 81 -22.03 14.77 16.24
CA GLY A 81 -20.87 15.64 16.25
C GLY A 81 -19.58 14.86 16.32
N CYS A 82 -18.45 15.56 16.19
CA CYS A 82 -17.14 14.97 16.35
C CYS A 82 -16.94 14.47 17.79
N GLU A 83 -16.61 13.19 17.97
CA GLU A 83 -16.19 12.59 19.24
C GLU A 83 -14.66 12.65 19.41
N GLU A 84 -14.06 13.78 19.00
CA GLU A 84 -12.62 13.99 19.02
C GLU A 84 -12.06 13.94 20.45
N GLY A 85 -11.05 13.09 20.67
CA GLY A 85 -10.37 12.96 21.96
C GLY A 85 -11.04 12.00 22.94
N ASN A 86 -12.20 11.43 22.59
CA ASN A 86 -12.73 10.25 23.28
C ASN A 86 -11.88 9.02 22.94
N ASN A 87 -11.94 8.03 23.81
CA ASN A 87 -11.21 6.79 23.59
C ASN A 87 -11.90 6.01 22.46
N ARG A 88 -11.23 5.72 21.34
CA ARG A 88 -11.79 4.93 20.23
C ARG A 88 -12.37 3.58 20.69
N ALA A 89 -11.92 3.05 21.83
CA ALA A 89 -12.49 1.85 22.44
C ALA A 89 -13.93 2.03 22.98
N THR A 90 -14.42 3.26 23.17
CA THR A 90 -15.79 3.58 23.55
C THR A 90 -16.71 3.83 22.36
N TYR A 91 -16.16 3.86 21.13
CA TYR A 91 -16.96 4.07 19.94
C TYR A 91 -17.88 2.87 19.70
N ASP A 92 -19.18 3.14 19.68
CA ASP A 92 -20.23 2.14 19.63
C ASP A 92 -21.27 2.39 18.54
N ASP A 93 -21.13 3.45 17.74
CA ASP A 93 -21.81 3.63 16.46
C ASP A 93 -20.87 4.15 15.35
N VAL A 94 -21.39 4.30 14.13
CA VAL A 94 -20.60 4.82 13.01
C VAL A 94 -20.26 6.31 13.14
N ASN A 95 -21.10 7.10 13.82
CA ASN A 95 -20.93 8.55 13.89
C ASN A 95 -19.78 8.95 14.82
N ASP A 96 -19.47 8.12 15.81
CA ASP A 96 -18.32 8.29 16.69
C ASP A 96 -16.96 8.38 15.96
N TYR A 97 -16.87 7.75 14.79
CA TYR A 97 -15.68 7.78 13.95
C TYR A 97 -15.55 9.06 13.12
N ASN A 98 -16.57 9.91 13.13
CA ASN A 98 -16.50 11.17 12.43
C ASN A 98 -15.38 12.05 13.01
N CYS A 99 -14.70 12.78 12.14
CA CYS A 99 -13.62 13.70 12.49
C CYS A 99 -12.36 13.03 13.08
N ILE A 100 -12.18 11.71 12.93
CA ILE A 100 -10.86 11.12 13.14
C ILE A 100 -9.88 11.82 12.20
N ASN A 101 -8.81 12.35 12.77
CA ASN A 101 -7.75 13.05 12.05
C ASN A 101 -6.39 12.73 12.69
N ASP A 102 -5.91 11.51 12.44
CA ASP A 102 -4.64 11.01 12.94
C ASP A 102 -3.49 11.51 12.06
N THR A 103 -2.89 12.62 12.44
CA THR A 103 -1.81 13.32 11.70
C THR A 103 -0.39 12.96 12.17
N THR A 104 -0.28 11.99 13.08
CA THR A 104 1.00 11.53 13.63
C THR A 104 1.16 10.02 13.46
N GLY A 105 0.61 9.47 12.39
CA GLY A 105 0.64 8.04 12.11
C GLY A 105 -0.64 7.27 12.44
N ALA A 106 -0.74 6.08 11.84
CA ALA A 106 -1.89 5.20 11.97
C ALA A 106 -1.95 4.56 13.37
N LYS A 107 -3.16 4.56 13.94
CA LYS A 107 -3.46 4.00 15.27
C LYS A 107 -4.33 2.74 15.19
N ASP A 108 -4.31 1.94 16.24
CA ASP A 108 -5.21 0.81 16.44
C ASP A 108 -6.59 1.24 17.00
N ARG A 109 -7.50 0.28 17.17
CA ARG A 109 -8.84 0.48 17.74
C ARG A 109 -8.83 1.03 19.18
N ASN A 110 -7.72 0.89 19.90
CA ASN A 110 -7.56 1.40 21.26
C ASN A 110 -6.87 2.78 21.28
N ASN A 111 -6.77 3.45 20.11
CA ASN A 111 -6.10 4.74 19.93
C ASN A 111 -4.58 4.70 20.23
N ASN A 112 -3.94 3.53 20.15
CA ASN A 112 -2.48 3.40 20.27
C ASN A 112 -1.82 3.50 18.89
N LEU A 113 -0.68 4.19 18.83
CA LEU A 113 0.13 4.25 17.60
C LEU A 113 0.63 2.86 17.20
N ILE A 114 0.53 2.53 15.91
CA ILE A 114 1.06 1.27 15.38
C ILE A 114 2.53 1.48 14.98
N PRO A 115 3.49 0.77 15.61
CA PRO A 115 4.91 0.93 15.31
C PRO A 115 5.22 0.65 13.82
N GLY A 116 6.00 1.53 13.20
CA GLY A 116 6.36 1.45 11.79
C GLY A 116 5.36 2.06 10.81
N LEU A 117 4.23 2.59 11.29
CA LEU A 117 3.22 3.30 10.48
C LEU A 117 3.13 4.80 10.80
N GLU A 118 4.15 5.38 11.42
CA GLU A 118 4.15 6.76 11.92
C GLU A 118 4.01 7.80 10.80
N GLY A 119 4.43 7.46 9.58
CA GLY A 119 4.29 8.33 8.42
C GLY A 119 2.97 8.22 7.68
N TYR A 120 2.07 7.30 8.06
CA TYR A 120 0.76 7.14 7.42
C TYR A 120 -0.33 7.83 8.23
N ASN A 121 -0.87 8.92 7.71
CA ASN A 121 -1.91 9.68 8.39
C ASN A 121 -3.29 9.24 7.92
N VAL A 122 -4.27 9.22 8.82
CA VAL A 122 -5.62 8.74 8.54
C VAL A 122 -6.66 9.77 8.93
N GLN A 123 -7.57 10.05 8.00
CA GLN A 123 -8.75 10.87 8.24
C GLN A 123 -10.00 10.03 7.98
N VAL A 124 -11.00 10.14 8.86
CA VAL A 124 -12.33 9.56 8.66
C VAL A 124 -13.36 10.67 8.75
N SER A 125 -14.26 10.70 7.77
CA SER A 125 -15.46 11.54 7.84
C SER A 125 -16.69 10.68 7.66
N VAL A 126 -17.70 10.93 8.49
CA VAL A 126 -19.00 10.28 8.44
C VAL A 126 -20.04 11.37 8.26
N THR A 127 -20.83 11.25 7.19
CA THR A 127 -21.80 12.29 6.82
C THR A 127 -23.16 11.69 6.49
N PRO A 128 -24.27 12.30 6.96
CA PRO A 128 -25.60 11.84 6.60
C PRO A 128 -25.80 11.86 5.09
N SER A 129 -26.33 10.77 4.56
CA SER A 129 -26.55 10.56 3.14
C SER A 129 -27.81 9.71 2.91
N THR A 130 -28.10 9.41 1.65
CA THR A 130 -29.18 8.49 1.29
C THR A 130 -28.68 7.49 0.26
N LEU A 131 -29.01 6.21 0.45
CA LEU A 131 -28.69 5.15 -0.50
C LEU A 131 -29.98 4.54 -1.02
N ASN A 132 -30.30 4.77 -2.29
CA ASN A 132 -31.55 4.33 -2.93
C ASN A 132 -32.82 4.75 -2.15
N GLY A 133 -32.80 5.92 -1.52
CA GLY A 133 -33.92 6.47 -0.76
C GLY A 133 -34.02 6.00 0.70
N ALA A 134 -33.14 5.10 1.15
CA ALA A 134 -32.98 4.78 2.57
C ALA A 134 -32.00 5.75 3.23
N ALA A 135 -32.23 6.08 4.50
CA ALA A 135 -31.27 6.84 5.30
C ALA A 135 -29.96 6.05 5.43
N ALA A 136 -28.83 6.74 5.27
CA ALA A 136 -27.52 6.13 5.37
C ALA A 136 -26.50 7.12 5.92
N GLN A 137 -25.38 6.61 6.41
CA GLN A 137 -24.16 7.38 6.60
C GLN A 137 -23.20 7.07 5.45
N GLU A 138 -22.64 8.09 4.82
CA GLU A 138 -21.49 7.98 3.93
C GLU A 138 -20.22 8.08 4.76
N ILE A 139 -19.40 7.04 4.71
CA ILE A 139 -18.12 6.95 5.40
C ILE A 139 -17.02 7.10 4.38
N VAL A 140 -16.12 8.06 4.59
CA VAL A 140 -14.92 8.26 3.77
C VAL A 140 -13.70 8.13 4.65
N VAL A 141 -12.85 7.15 4.34
CA VAL A 141 -11.55 6.95 4.99
C VAL A 141 -10.47 7.36 4.01
N THR A 142 -9.63 8.31 4.40
CA THR A 142 -8.52 8.82 3.60
C THR A 142 -7.20 8.56 4.31
N THR A 143 -6.25 7.93 3.62
CA THR A 143 -4.89 7.69 4.10
C THR A 143 -3.89 8.44 3.22
N THR A 144 -3.02 9.22 3.87
CA THR A 144 -1.90 9.94 3.23
C THR A 144 -0.57 9.46 3.79
N TYR A 145 0.54 9.83 3.15
CA TYR A 145 1.88 9.44 3.59
C TYR A 145 2.82 10.65 3.61
N ASP A 146 3.51 10.89 4.73
CA ASP A 146 4.41 12.04 4.91
C ASP A 146 5.56 12.07 3.88
N GLY A 147 6.03 10.89 3.47
CA GLY A 147 7.12 10.76 2.50
C GLY A 147 6.69 10.96 1.04
N ASP A 148 5.40 11.07 0.75
CA ASP A 148 4.88 11.35 -0.59
C ASP A 148 3.61 12.20 -0.53
N ALA A 149 3.77 13.51 -0.77
CA ALA A 149 2.68 14.48 -0.78
C ALA A 149 1.59 14.20 -1.84
N ASN A 150 1.86 13.35 -2.83
CA ASN A 150 0.90 12.97 -3.86
C ASN A 150 0.13 11.69 -3.51
N LEU A 151 0.56 10.96 -2.48
CA LEU A 151 -0.13 9.77 -2.04
C LEU A 151 -1.38 10.15 -1.25
N ASN A 152 -2.53 9.84 -1.85
CA ASN A 152 -3.83 9.94 -1.23
C ASN A 152 -4.65 8.72 -1.64
N VAL A 153 -4.92 7.84 -0.67
CA VAL A 153 -5.78 6.66 -0.86
C VAL A 153 -7.07 6.92 -0.11
N SER A 154 -8.20 6.96 -0.83
CA SER A 154 -9.51 7.20 -0.23
C SER A 154 -10.45 6.04 -0.54
N LEU A 155 -11.18 5.57 0.47
CA LEU A 155 -12.21 4.56 0.39
C LEU A 155 -13.53 5.15 0.86
N THR A 156 -14.61 4.86 0.12
CA THR A 156 -15.97 5.28 0.46
C THR A 156 -16.84 4.05 0.69
N ALA A 157 -17.63 4.07 1.74
CA ALA A 157 -18.66 3.06 2.03
C ALA A 157 -19.94 3.72 2.55
N PHE A 158 -21.01 2.94 2.62
CA PHE A 158 -22.30 3.37 3.17
C PHE A 158 -22.76 2.43 4.27
N ARG A 159 -23.22 2.99 5.38
CA ARG A 159 -23.96 2.28 6.42
C ARG A 159 -25.42 2.68 6.34
N VAL A 160 -26.30 1.74 6.03
CA VAL A 160 -27.75 1.98 5.93
C VAL A 160 -28.41 1.78 7.29
N ASP A 161 -29.44 2.57 7.58
CA ASP A 161 -30.37 2.38 8.69
C ASP A 161 -31.38 1.27 8.33
N TYR A 162 -31.27 0.09 8.95
CA TYR A 162 -32.07 -1.10 8.63
C TYR A 162 -32.82 -1.68 9.83
#